data_AF-A0A2J6TWQ4-F1
#
_entry.id   AF-A0A2J6TWQ4-F1
#
_cell.length_a   1.000
_cell.length_b   1.000
_cell.length_c   1.000
_cell.angle_alpha   90.00
_cell.angle_beta   90.00
_cell.angle_gamma   90.00
#
_symmetry.space_group_name_H-M   'P 1'
#
loop_
_entity.id
_entity.type
_entity.pdbx_description
1 polymer ?
#
loop_
_entity_poly.entity_id
_entity_poly.type
_entity_poly.pdbx_seq_one_letter_code
_entity_poly.pdbx_strand_id
1 'polypeptide(L)' 'SLALIYQSQQQWTKAEDLFLQVIQTRKRVQGMDHQDTLNSIANLASTYIYQG' A
#
# COMPACT_ATOMS: atom_id res chain seq x y z
N SER A 1 8.70 -4.41 -1.40
CA SER A 1 7.91 -3.82 -2.50
C SER A 1 8.41 -2.39 -2.72
N LEU A 2 8.31 -1.85 -3.94
CA LEU A 2 8.77 -0.49 -4.24
C LEU A 2 8.03 0.58 -3.40
N ALA A 3 6.76 0.36 -3.04
CA ALA A 3 5.99 1.28 -2.20
C ALA A 3 6.60 1.45 -0.79
N LEU A 4 7.09 0.36 -0.18
CA LEU A 4 7.79 0.40 1.11
C LEU A 4 9.13 1.17 1.01
N ILE A 5 9.79 1.13 -0.15
CA ILE A 5 11.02 1.92 -0.38
C ILE A 5 10.67 3.41 -0.45
N TYR A 6 9.55 3.79 -1.07
CA TYR A 6 9.11 5.17 -1.06
C TYR A 6 8.74 5.66 0.35
N GLN A 7 8.11 4.81 1.18
CA GLN A 7 7.88 5.14 2.59
C GLN A 7 9.18 5.43 3.34
N SER A 8 10.20 4.58 3.20
CA SER A 8 11.48 4.79 3.90
C SER A 8 12.22 6.05 3.43
N GLN A 9 11.93 6.51 2.21
CA GLN A 9 12.45 7.77 1.65
C GLN A 9 11.53 8.98 1.89
N GLN A 10 10.48 8.83 2.71
CA GLN A 10 9.47 9.88 2.99
C GLN A 10 8.74 10.39 1.74
N GLN A 11 8.75 9.61 0.65
CA GLN A 11 8.01 9.93 -0.58
C GLN A 11 6.58 9.39 -0.46
N TRP A 12 5.82 9.92 0.50
CA TRP A 12 4.51 9.40 0.91
C TRP A 12 3.51 9.30 -0.23
N THR A 13 3.39 10.34 -1.06
CA THR A 13 2.46 10.35 -2.21
C THR A 13 2.77 9.25 -3.23
N LYS A 14 4.06 8.94 -3.47
CA LYS A 14 4.44 7.84 -4.37
C LYS A 14 4.19 6.48 -3.75
N ALA A 15 4.37 6.35 -2.43
CA ALA A 15 4.04 5.14 -1.71
C ALA A 15 2.53 4.87 -1.73
N GLU A 16 1.72 5.90 -1.48
CA GLU A 16 0.25 5.88 -1.48
C GLU A 16 -0.29 5.39 -2.83
N ASP A 17 0.09 6.06 -3.93
CA ASP A 17 -0.37 5.70 -5.28
C ASP A 17 -0.01 4.25 -5.63
N LEU A 18 1.21 3.83 -5.32
CA LEU A 18 1.65 2.47 -5.61
C LEU A 18 0.94 1.42 -4.73
N PHE A 19 0.66 1.72 -3.46
CA PHE A 19 -0.14 0.83 -2.61
C PHE A 19 -1.57 0.69 -3.12
N LEU A 20 -2.20 1.77 -3.57
CA LEU A 20 -3.56 1.72 -4.16
C LEU A 20 -3.60 0.81 -5.39
N GLN A 21 -2.64 0.94 -6.31
CA GLN A 21 -2.53 0.07 -7.49
C GLN A 21 -2.33 -1.40 -7.11
N VAL A 22 -1.48 -1.68 -6.13
CA VAL A 22 -1.23 -3.04 -5.62
C VAL A 22 -2.50 -3.62 -4.98
N ILE A 23 -3.20 -2.86 -4.14
CA ILE A 23 -4.44 -3.30 -3.48
C ILE A 23 -5.51 -3.61 -4.52
N GLN A 24 -5.71 -2.76 -5.53
CA GLN A 24 -6.69 -3.01 -6.60
C GLN A 24 -6.36 -4.31 -7.35
N THR A 25 -5.09 -4.53 -7.67
CA THR A 25 -4.65 -5.72 -8.39
C THR A 25 -4.82 -6.98 -7.52
N ARG A 26 -4.40 -6.95 -6.25
CA ARG A 26 -4.55 -8.08 -5.32
C ARG A 26 -6.01 -8.38 -5.03
N LYS A 27 -6.84 -7.36 -4.80
CA LYS A 27 -8.29 -7.51 -4.64
C LYS A 27 -8.93 -8.21 -5.84
N ARG A 28 -8.52 -7.88 -7.07
CA ARG A 28 -9.05 -8.51 -8.29
C ARG A 28 -8.59 -9.96 -8.46
N VAL A 29 -7.33 -10.27 -8.14
CA VAL A 29 -6.73 -11.59 -8.40
C VAL A 29 -6.99 -12.57 -7.26
N GLN A 30 -6.90 -12.11 -6.01
CA GLN A 30 -6.89 -12.93 -4.80
C GLN A 30 -8.09 -12.67 -3.89
N GLY A 31 -8.84 -11.58 -4.11
CA GLY A 31 -9.94 -11.16 -3.24
C GLY A 31 -9.52 -10.19 -2.14
N MET A 32 -10.53 -9.61 -1.47
CA MET A 32 -10.32 -8.62 -0.41
C MET A 32 -9.75 -9.25 0.88
N ASP A 33 -10.20 -10.46 1.21
CA ASP A 33 -9.86 -11.14 2.47
C ASP A 33 -8.51 -11.86 2.43
N HIS A 34 -7.84 -11.87 1.26
CA HIS A 34 -6.52 -12.47 1.14
C HIS A 34 -5.50 -11.72 1.99
N GLN A 35 -4.66 -12.48 2.72
CA GLN A 35 -3.66 -11.93 3.64
C GLN A 35 -2.79 -10.86 2.98
N ASP A 36 -2.40 -11.05 1.72
CA ASP A 36 -1.58 -10.07 0.99
C ASP A 36 -2.32 -8.75 0.71
N THR A 37 -3.63 -8.81 0.46
CA THR A 37 -4.46 -7.60 0.26
C THR A 37 -4.56 -6.83 1.57
N LEU A 38 -4.83 -7.52 2.68
CA LEU A 38 -4.91 -6.94 4.02
C LEU A 38 -3.58 -6.32 4.46
N ASN A 39 -2.45 -7.00 4.22
CA ASN A 39 -1.12 -6.48 4.49
C ASN A 39 -0.84 -5.20 3.68
N SER A 40 -1.27 -5.12 2.42
CA SER A 40 -1.13 -3.90 1.62
C SER A 40 -2.00 -2.76 2.15
N ILE A 41 -3.21 -3.02 2.62
CA ILE A 41 -4.10 -2.02 3.24
C ILE A 41 -3.47 -1.48 4.54
N ALA A 42 -2.89 -2.35 5.37
CA ALA A 42 -2.21 -1.93 6.59
C ALA A 42 -1.03 -0.99 6.30
N ASN A 43 -0.25 -1.29 5.27
CA ASN A 43 0.85 -0.42 4.84
C ASN A 43 0.35 0.92 4.25
N LEU A 44 -0.77 0.92 3.52
CA LEU A 44 -1.40 2.15 3.05
C LEU A 44 -1.87 3.02 4.23
N ALA A 45 -2.48 2.44 5.25
CA ALA A 45 -2.87 3.15 6.46
C ALA A 45 -1.66 3.78 7.17
N SER A 46 -0.55 3.05 7.27
CA SER A 46 0.71 3.59 7.79
C SER A 46 1.24 4.76 6.95
N THR A 47 1.08 4.73 5.62
CA THR A 47 1.46 5.85 4.75
C THR A 47 0.69 7.12 5.11
N TYR A 48 -0.63 7.03 5.30
CA TYR A 48 -1.44 8.19 5.68
C TYR A 48 -1.08 8.76 7.05
N ILE A 49 -0.69 7.93 8.02
CA ILE A 49 -0.26 8.39 9.35
C ILE A 49 0.98 9.28 9.25
N TYR A 50 1.92 8.96 8.37
CA TYR A 50 3.18 9.71 8.22
C TYR A 50 3.10 10.87 7.21
N GLN A 51 2.04 10.92 6.40
CA GLN A 51 1.79 11.97 5.41
C GLN A 51 1.02 13.16 6.00
N GLY A 52 0.31 12.96 7.12
CA GLY A 52 -0.33 14.02 7.90
C GLY A 52 0.65 14.73 8.83
#